data_AF-A0A356PF02-F1
#
_entry.id   AF-A0A356PF02-F1
#
_cell.length_a   1.000
_cell.length_b   1.000
_cell.length_c   1.000
_cell.angle_alpha   90.00
_cell.angle_beta   90.00
_cell.angle_gamma   90.00
#
_symmetry.space_group_name_H-M   'P 1'
#
loop_
_entity.id
_entity.type
_entity.pdbx_description
1 polymer ?
#
loop_
_entity_poly.entity_id
_entity_poly.type
_entity_poly.pdbx_seq_one_letter_code
_entity_poly.pdbx_strand_id
1 'polypeptide(L)' 'TFAKREGLYISVNAEDASRSDMDFLVQFATEAKKAGANRVRYCDTV' A
#
# COMPACT_ATOMS: atom_id res chain seq x y z
N THR A 1 5.85 -11.82 3.63
CA THR A 1 4.95 -12.00 2.48
C THR A 1 5.59 -12.95 1.49
N PHE A 2 4.81 -13.71 0.73
CA PHE A 2 5.31 -14.63 -0.29
C PHE A 2 6.23 -13.90 -1.28
N ALA A 3 5.76 -12.80 -1.87
CA ALA A 3 6.52 -12.01 -2.84
C ALA A 3 7.86 -11.46 -2.32
N LYS A 4 7.95 -11.08 -1.03
CA LYS A 4 9.21 -10.57 -0.45
C LYS A 4 10.25 -11.69 -0.32
N ARG A 5 9.82 -12.90 0.02
CA ARG A 5 10.69 -14.07 0.11
C ARG A 5 11.25 -14.46 -1.26
N GLU A 6 10.44 -14.31 -2.30
CA GLU A 6 10.86 -14.53 -3.69
C GLU A 6 11.68 -13.37 -4.28
N GLY A 7 12.03 -12.35 -3.47
CA GLY A 7 12.86 -11.21 -3.90
C GLY A 7 12.19 -10.31 -4.96
N LEU A 8 10.87 -10.38 -5.08
CA LEU A 8 10.11 -9.64 -6.10
C LEU A 8 9.87 -8.19 -5.69
N TYR A 9 9.66 -7.34 -6.69
CA TYR A 9 9.20 -5.97 -6.48
C TYR A 9 7.71 -5.95 -6.11
N ILE A 10 7.37 -5.33 -4.98
CA ILE A 10 6.02 -5.31 -4.42
C ILE A 10 5.46 -3.89 -4.46
N SER A 11 4.38 -3.69 -5.21
CA SER A 11 3.62 -2.45 -5.27
C SER A 11 2.20 -2.70 -4.75
N VAL A 12 1.73 -1.88 -3.82
CA VAL A 12 0.36 -1.91 -3.32
C VAL A 12 -0.41 -0.67 -3.79
N ASN A 13 -1.72 -0.82 -4.00
CA ASN A 13 -2.61 0.27 -4.40
C ASN A 13 -3.63 0.55 -3.30
N ALA A 14 -3.79 1.83 -2.95
CA ALA A 14 -4.94 2.32 -2.20
C ALA A 14 -5.96 2.80 -3.24
N GLU A 15 -6.87 1.91 -3.61
CA GLU A 15 -8.04 2.22 -4.43
C GLU A 15 -8.98 3.13 -3.63
N ASP A 16 -9.52 4.15 -4.28
CA ASP A 16 -10.45 5.09 -3.65
C ASP A 16 -9.90 5.82 -2.40
N ALA A 17 -8.63 6.20 -2.48
CA ALA A 17 -7.93 6.78 -1.35
C ALA A 17 -8.51 8.15 -0.95
N SER A 18 -9.05 8.92 -1.90
CA SER A 18 -9.65 10.24 -1.61
C SER A 18 -10.95 10.17 -0.80
N ARG A 19 -11.67 9.04 -0.82
CA ARG A 19 -12.88 8.79 -0.02
C ARG A 19 -12.59 7.95 1.24
N SER A 20 -11.34 7.59 1.47
CA SER A 20 -10.88 6.81 2.63
C SER A 20 -10.36 7.72 3.74
N ASP A 21 -10.49 7.27 5.00
CA ASP A 21 -9.93 7.99 6.15
C ASP A 21 -8.40 8.10 6.03
N MET A 22 -7.85 9.30 6.24
CA MET A 22 -6.42 9.55 6.16
C MET A 22 -5.63 8.74 7.19
N ASP A 23 -6.17 8.54 8.39
CA ASP A 23 -5.49 7.75 9.42
C ASP A 23 -5.41 6.28 9.01
N PHE A 24 -6.46 5.78 8.35
CA PHE A 24 -6.46 4.44 7.75
C PHE A 24 -5.43 4.32 6.62
N LEU A 25 -5.30 5.34 5.76
CA LEU A 25 -4.28 5.34 4.69
C LEU A 25 -2.85 5.33 5.23
N VAL A 26 -2.59 6.08 6.30
CA VAL A 26 -1.28 6.10 6.98
C VAL A 26 -1.00 4.73 7.60
N GLN A 27 -1.98 4.11 8.26
CA GLN A 27 -1.85 2.77 8.80
C GLN A 27 -1.59 1.74 7.69
N PHE A 28 -2.37 1.79 6.61
CA PHE A 28 -2.23 0.92 5.45
C PHE A 28 -0.83 1.00 4.84
N ALA A 29 -0.32 2.22 4.59
CA ALA A 29 1.01 2.42 4.03
C ALA A 29 2.11 1.91 4.98
N THR A 30 1.93 2.11 6.29
CA THR A 30 2.87 1.64 7.32
C THR A 30 2.93 0.12 7.36
N GLU A 31 1.79 -0.55 7.35
CA GLU A 31 1.72 -2.02 7.35
C GLU A 31 2.22 -2.61 6.03
N ALA A 32 1.91 -1.98 4.90
CA ALA A 32 2.44 -2.38 3.59
C ALA A 32 3.98 -2.33 3.58
N LYS A 33 4.58 -1.27 4.14
CA LYS A 33 6.04 -1.15 4.27
C LYS A 33 6.62 -2.26 5.15
N LYS A 34 6.02 -2.55 6.31
CA LYS A 34 6.43 -3.66 7.20
C LYS A 34 6.36 -5.01 6.48
N ALA A 35 5.31 -5.21 5.67
CA ALA A 35 5.11 -6.41 4.86
C ALA A 35 6.10 -6.55 3.68
N GLY A 36 6.86 -5.51 3.38
CA GLY A 36 7.90 -5.50 2.33
C GLY A 36 7.51 -4.79 1.05
N ALA A 37 6.44 -3.99 1.03
CA ALA A 37 6.11 -3.17 -0.13
C ALA A 37 7.22 -2.17 -0.44
N ASN A 38 7.59 -2.07 -1.72
CA ASN A 38 8.53 -1.10 -2.24
C ASN A 38 7.83 0.21 -2.62
N ARG A 39 6.53 0.15 -2.92
CA ARG A 39 5.74 1.31 -3.37
C ARG A 39 4.29 1.21 -2.93
N VAL A 40 3.73 2.34 -2.51
CA VAL A 40 2.29 2.55 -2.28
C VAL A 40 1.80 3.52 -3.35
N ARG A 41 0.69 3.19 -4.02
CA ARG A 41 0.00 4.07 -4.96
C ARG A 41 -1.25 4.66 -4.30
N TYR A 42 -1.34 5.98 -4.32
CA TYR A 42 -2.54 6.72 -3.97
C TYR A 42 -3.35 6.94 -5.25
N CYS A 43 -4.57 6.40 -5.32
CA CYS A 43 -5.45 6.54 -6.46
C CYS A 43 -6.66 7.41 -6.06
N ASP A 44 -6.82 8.54 -6.75
CA ASP A 44 -7.99 9.41 -6.65
C ASP A 44 -8.96 9.02 -7.78
N THR A 45 -9.74 7.98 -7.54
CA THR A 45 -10.86 7.57 -8.41
C THR A 45 -12.10 8.34 -7.99
N VAL A 46 -12.45 9.36 -8.76
CA VAL A 46 -13.72 10.09 -8.66
C VAL A 46 -14.83 9.32 -9.36
#